data_AF-A0A3Q0JFE3-F1
#
_entry.id   AF-A0A3Q0JFE3-F1
#
_cell.length_a   1.000
_cell.length_b   1.000
_cell.length_c   1.000
_cell.angle_alpha   90.00
_cell.angle_beta   90.00
_cell.angle_gamma   90.00
#
_symmetry.space_group_name_H-M   'P 1'
#
loop_
_entity.id
_entity.type
_entity.pdbx_description
1 polymer ?
#
loop_
_entity_poly.entity_id
_entity_poly.type
_entity_poly.pdbx_seq_one_letter_code
_entity_poly.pdbx_strand_id
1 'polypeptide(L)'
;MHSLNIAGNVTPCHYDEQQNLFVGIRGFKRCILFPPEQFDCLYPPPVSHPHDRQSQVDFENPDLQKVSQVSWKPKVWRLWWVRLKQKEDYTVSLNFWYKTKPTGDIEYPLKGHQKVAILRNIEKMVAEALQNQEEVSHLMRALVLGRYTE
;
A
#
# COMPACT_ATOMS: atom_id res chain seq x y z
N MET A 1 -3.29 -18.18 -7.01
CA MET A 1 -3.94 -18.55 -5.72
C MET A 1 -5.45 -18.46 -5.91
N HIS A 2 -6.21 -19.33 -5.26
CA HIS A 2 -7.67 -19.23 -5.19
C HIS A 2 -8.09 -18.75 -3.80
N SER A 3 -9.14 -17.94 -3.72
CA SER A 3 -9.69 -17.47 -2.45
C SER A 3 -11.19 -17.74 -2.39
N LEU A 4 -11.63 -18.35 -1.29
CA LEU A 4 -13.03 -18.53 -0.92
C LEU A 4 -13.29 -17.63 0.30
N ASN A 5 -14.28 -16.75 0.20
CA ASN A 5 -14.60 -15.82 1.29
C ASN A 5 -16.10 -15.86 1.59
N ILE A 6 -16.47 -15.73 2.85
CA ILE A 6 -17.86 -15.61 3.31
C ILE A 6 -18.33 -14.15 3.32
N ALA A 7 -19.64 -13.94 3.42
CA ALA A 7 -20.25 -12.62 3.57
C ALA A 7 -19.60 -11.80 4.69
N GLY A 8 -19.46 -10.49 4.46
CA GLY A 8 -18.90 -9.56 5.44
C GLY A 8 -17.36 -9.52 5.51
N ASN A 9 -16.65 -10.45 4.87
CA ASN A 9 -15.19 -10.38 4.82
C ASN A 9 -14.70 -9.11 4.12
N VAL A 10 -13.73 -8.46 4.76
CA VAL A 10 -13.00 -7.32 4.22
C VAL A 10 -11.52 -7.65 4.20
N THR A 11 -10.91 -7.55 3.02
CA THR A 11 -9.44 -7.50 2.94
C THR A 11 -9.01 -6.06 3.18
N PRO A 12 -8.17 -5.77 4.20
CA PRO A 12 -7.66 -4.43 4.47
C PRO A 12 -6.97 -3.81 3.25
N CYS A 13 -6.92 -2.49 3.21
CA CYS A 13 -6.25 -1.78 2.11
C CYS A 13 -4.76 -2.10 2.14
N HIS A 14 -4.22 -2.66 1.06
CA HIS A 14 -2.80 -3.02 0.94
C HIS A 14 -2.36 -2.95 -0.52
N TYR A 15 -1.05 -2.94 -0.80
CA TYR A 15 -0.52 -3.13 -2.15
C TYR A 15 0.41 -4.33 -2.26
N ASP A 16 0.45 -4.91 -3.45
CA ASP A 16 1.37 -5.98 -3.83
C ASP A 16 2.56 -5.41 -4.61
N GLU A 17 3.74 -6.01 -4.46
CA GLU A 17 4.93 -5.68 -5.29
C GLU A 17 4.87 -6.33 -6.69
N GLN A 18 3.93 -7.26 -6.90
CA GLN A 18 3.73 -7.96 -8.17
C GLN A 18 2.50 -7.41 -8.89
N GLN A 19 2.51 -7.50 -10.21
CA GLN A 19 1.29 -7.26 -10.98
C GLN A 19 0.29 -8.39 -10.69
N ASN A 20 -0.99 -8.07 -10.60
CA ASN A 20 -2.03 -9.04 -10.30
C ASN A 20 -3.18 -8.94 -11.30
N LEU A 21 -3.49 -10.05 -11.97
CA LEU A 21 -4.76 -10.22 -12.68
C LEU A 21 -5.77 -10.88 -11.74
N PHE A 22 -6.75 -10.11 -11.29
CA PHE A 22 -7.84 -10.56 -10.44
C PHE A 22 -9.03 -11.03 -11.29
N VAL A 23 -9.50 -12.25 -11.03
CA VAL A 23 -10.64 -12.86 -11.73
C VAL A 23 -11.70 -13.28 -10.72
N GLY A 24 -12.87 -12.65 -10.77
CA GLY A 24 -14.05 -13.09 -10.02
C GLY A 24 -14.69 -14.31 -10.69
N ILE A 25 -14.82 -15.42 -9.95
CA ILE A 25 -15.49 -16.64 -10.44
C ILE A 25 -16.95 -16.65 -10.00
N ARG A 26 -17.22 -16.34 -8.73
CA ARG A 26 -18.56 -16.36 -8.16
C ARG A 26 -18.79 -15.22 -7.19
N GLY A 27 -19.96 -14.61 -7.33
CA GLY A 27 -20.45 -13.48 -6.55
C GLY A 27 -19.65 -12.19 -6.72
N PHE A 28 -20.00 -11.16 -5.96
CA PHE A 28 -19.46 -9.81 -6.16
C PHE A 28 -18.55 -9.35 -5.01
N LYS A 29 -17.30 -9.00 -5.37
CA LYS A 29 -16.39 -8.24 -4.53
C LYS A 29 -16.35 -6.79 -5.01
N ARG A 30 -16.57 -5.84 -4.09
CA ARG A 30 -16.30 -4.42 -4.33
C ARG A 30 -14.80 -4.18 -4.16
N CYS A 31 -14.13 -3.83 -5.26
CA CYS A 31 -12.72 -3.43 -5.24
C CYS A 31 -12.64 -1.89 -5.18
N ILE A 32 -11.99 -1.36 -4.16
CA ILE A 32 -11.65 0.06 -4.05
C ILE A 32 -10.14 0.19 -4.26
N LEU A 33 -9.76 1.05 -5.18
CA LEU A 33 -8.39 1.18 -5.67
C LEU A 33 -7.85 2.57 -5.43
N PHE A 34 -6.60 2.64 -4.95
CA PHE A 34 -5.87 3.89 -4.82
C PHE A 34 -4.55 3.83 -5.61
N PRO A 35 -4.20 4.92 -6.31
CA PRO A 35 -2.95 5.00 -7.06
C PRO A 35 -1.76 5.14 -6.10
N PRO A 36 -0.53 4.78 -6.52
CA PRO A 36 0.67 4.87 -5.68
C PRO A 36 0.99 6.30 -5.24
N GLU A 37 0.52 7.33 -5.95
CA GLU A 37 0.65 8.73 -5.56
C GLU A 37 -0.11 9.08 -4.26
N GLN A 38 -0.98 8.19 -3.76
CA GLN A 38 -1.67 8.35 -2.47
C GLN A 38 -1.00 7.58 -1.32
N PHE A 39 0.25 7.15 -1.49
CA PHE A 39 1.02 6.46 -0.45
C PHE A 39 0.99 7.22 0.89
N ASP A 40 1.24 8.53 0.85
CA ASP A 40 1.28 9.40 2.02
C ASP A 40 -0.09 9.58 2.70
N CYS A 41 -1.18 9.22 2.02
CA CYS A 41 -2.55 9.28 2.55
C CYS A 41 -2.98 7.96 3.23
N LEU A 42 -2.27 6.87 2.93
CA LEU A 42 -2.64 5.51 3.32
C LEU A 42 -1.78 4.99 4.46
N TYR A 43 -0.72 5.71 4.82
CA TYR A 43 0.11 5.48 6.00
C TYR A 43 0.48 4.00 6.19
N PRO A 44 1.17 3.34 5.23
CA PRO A 44 1.77 2.05 5.51
C PRO A 44 2.68 2.11 6.74
N PRO A 45 2.74 1.04 7.55
CA PRO A 45 3.72 0.97 8.61
C PRO A 45 5.14 0.80 8.02
N PRO A 46 6.19 1.01 8.84
CA PRO A 46 7.57 0.78 8.43
C PRO A 46 7.80 -0.63 7.86
N VAL A 47 8.78 -0.81 6.97
CA VAL A 47 9.02 -2.09 6.26
C VAL A 47 9.22 -3.30 7.19
N SER A 48 9.75 -3.09 8.38
CA SER A 48 9.99 -4.14 9.40
C SER A 48 8.74 -4.56 10.17
N HIS A 49 7.63 -3.84 10.04
CA HIS A 49 6.41 -4.12 10.77
C HIS A 49 5.69 -5.38 10.21
N PRO A 50 5.04 -6.23 11.05
CA PRO A 50 4.35 -7.43 10.56
C PRO A 50 3.23 -7.17 9.54
N HIS A 51 2.61 -5.99 9.60
CA HIS A 51 1.60 -5.53 8.65
C HIS A 51 2.16 -4.67 7.52
N ASP A 52 3.43 -4.91 7.16
CA ASP A 52 4.06 -4.24 6.03
C ASP A 52 3.17 -4.25 4.78
N ARG A 53 3.16 -3.10 4.07
CA ARG A 53 2.34 -2.82 2.88
C ARG A 53 0.83 -2.74 3.10
N GLN A 54 0.33 -2.90 4.32
CA GLN A 54 -1.07 -2.62 4.66
C GLN A 54 -1.23 -1.17 5.12
N SER A 55 -2.40 -0.58 4.87
CA SER A 55 -2.74 0.76 5.34
C SER A 55 -3.09 0.72 6.82
N GLN A 56 -2.61 1.71 7.59
CA GLN A 56 -3.00 1.90 8.98
C GLN A 56 -4.35 2.63 9.15
N VAL A 57 -4.95 3.08 8.05
CA VAL A 57 -6.21 3.84 8.10
C VAL A 57 -7.37 2.89 8.39
N ASP A 58 -8.14 3.21 9.43
CA ASP A 58 -9.49 2.68 9.57
C ASP A 58 -10.41 3.40 8.60
N PHE A 59 -10.87 2.70 7.56
CA PHE A 59 -11.72 3.30 6.53
C PHE A 59 -13.19 3.43 6.94
N GLU A 60 -13.62 2.79 8.03
CA GLU A 60 -14.97 2.97 8.58
C GLU A 60 -14.98 4.13 9.59
N ASN A 61 -13.87 4.38 10.28
CA ASN A 61 -13.70 5.49 11.22
C ASN A 61 -12.30 6.13 11.11
N PRO A 62 -12.01 6.91 10.06
CA PRO A 62 -10.67 7.44 9.83
C PRO A 62 -10.31 8.51 10.86
N ASP A 63 -9.11 8.39 11.45
CA ASP A 63 -8.51 9.43 12.29
C ASP A 63 -8.15 10.64 11.42
N LEU A 64 -9.08 11.59 11.33
CA LEU A 64 -8.92 12.78 10.49
C LEU A 64 -7.76 13.68 10.94
N GLN A 65 -7.31 13.61 12.20
CA GLN A 65 -6.14 14.37 12.62
C GLN A 65 -4.88 13.84 11.93
N LYS A 66 -4.77 12.52 11.77
CA LYS A 66 -3.68 11.87 11.03
C LYS A 66 -3.87 11.97 9.51
N VAL A 67 -5.10 11.89 9.03
CA VAL A 67 -5.46 11.74 7.60
C VAL A 67 -5.67 13.09 6.87
N SER A 68 -5.73 14.22 7.59
CA SER A 68 -6.18 15.53 7.09
C SER A 68 -5.35 16.18 5.97
N GLN A 69 -4.19 15.64 5.56
CA GLN A 69 -3.29 16.40 4.68
C GLN A 69 -3.51 16.23 3.17
N VAL A 70 -4.37 15.32 2.70
CA VAL A 70 -4.54 15.13 1.24
C VAL A 70 -5.99 14.84 0.86
N SER A 71 -6.48 15.54 -0.17
CA SER A 71 -7.82 15.36 -0.72
C SER A 71 -8.05 13.90 -1.15
N TRP A 72 -8.90 13.18 -0.41
CA TRP A 72 -9.37 11.85 -0.77
C TRP A 72 -10.07 11.90 -2.12
N LYS A 73 -9.38 11.50 -3.18
CA LYS A 73 -9.97 11.40 -4.52
C LYS A 73 -9.80 9.95 -4.98
N PRO A 74 -10.84 9.11 -4.89
CA PRO A 74 -10.82 7.81 -5.54
C PRO A 74 -10.78 8.05 -7.05
N LYS A 75 -9.57 8.03 -7.62
CA LYS A 75 -9.40 7.93 -9.06
C LYS A 75 -9.25 6.45 -9.38
N VAL A 76 -10.13 5.96 -10.24
CA VAL A 76 -9.92 4.69 -10.93
C VAL A 76 -8.72 4.89 -11.87
N TRP A 77 -7.99 3.81 -12.14
CA TRP A 77 -6.85 3.66 -13.07
C TRP A 77 -5.46 3.59 -12.38
N ARG A 78 -4.88 2.39 -12.53
CA ARG A 78 -3.60 1.84 -12.00
C ARG A 78 -3.67 1.35 -10.55
N LEU A 79 -4.10 0.09 -10.47
CA LEU A 79 -4.25 -0.79 -9.31
C LEU A 79 -2.94 -0.90 -8.52
N TRP A 80 -2.87 -0.32 -7.33
CA TRP A 80 -1.80 -0.59 -6.37
C TRP A 80 -2.39 -0.96 -5.02
N TRP A 81 -3.06 -0.02 -4.39
CA TRP A 81 -3.75 -0.29 -3.13
C TRP A 81 -5.13 -0.86 -3.38
N VAL A 82 -5.46 -1.99 -2.76
CA VAL A 82 -6.74 -2.68 -2.94
C VAL A 82 -7.41 -2.90 -1.59
N ARG A 83 -8.66 -2.46 -1.47
CA ARG A 83 -9.59 -2.92 -0.43
C ARG A 83 -10.71 -3.73 -1.08
N LEU A 84 -10.95 -4.94 -0.59
CA LEU A 84 -12.02 -5.80 -1.08
C LEU A 84 -13.11 -5.89 -0.03
N LYS A 85 -14.36 -5.55 -0.39
CA LYS A 85 -15.54 -5.75 0.45
C LYS A 85 -16.50 -6.73 -0.20
N GLN A 86 -16.83 -7.79 0.51
CA GLN A 86 -17.79 -8.80 0.09
C GLN A 86 -19.24 -8.29 0.19
N LYS A 87 -20.08 -8.56 -0.81
CA LYS A 87 -21.52 -8.25 -0.76
C LYS A 87 -22.45 -9.47 -0.66
N GLU A 88 -22.02 -10.66 -1.07
CA GLU A 88 -22.84 -11.88 -1.12
C GLU A 88 -22.41 -12.93 -0.07
N ASP A 89 -23.26 -13.94 0.13
CA ASP A 89 -23.09 -15.08 1.06
C ASP A 89 -21.71 -15.72 0.99
N TYR A 90 -21.20 -15.93 -0.23
CA TYR A 90 -19.81 -16.27 -0.46
C TYR A 90 -19.34 -15.80 -1.83
N THR A 91 -18.02 -15.64 -1.98
CA THR A 91 -17.39 -15.38 -3.28
C THR A 91 -16.17 -16.25 -3.50
N VAL A 92 -15.91 -16.49 -4.78
CA VAL A 92 -14.76 -17.23 -5.27
C VAL A 92 -14.01 -16.33 -6.24
N SER A 93 -12.70 -16.21 -6.05
CA SER A 93 -11.84 -15.49 -6.98
C SER A 93 -10.48 -16.14 -7.17
N LEU A 94 -9.87 -15.92 -8.34
CA LEU A 94 -8.51 -16.29 -8.67
C LEU A 94 -7.64 -15.05 -8.83
N ASN A 95 -6.40 -15.15 -8.38
CA ASN A 95 -5.35 -14.17 -8.59
C ASN A 95 -4.18 -14.80 -9.32
N PHE A 96 -3.71 -14.11 -10.36
CA PHE A 96 -2.49 -14.45 -11.10
C PHE A 96 -1.47 -13.33 -10.88
N TRP A 97 -0.48 -13.57 -10.01
CA TRP A 97 0.62 -12.64 -9.80
C TRP A 97 1.77 -12.92 -10.75
N TYR A 98 2.33 -11.86 -11.31
CA TYR A 98 3.50 -11.90 -12.17
C TYR A 98 4.45 -10.76 -11.85
N LYS A 99 5.76 -11.05 -11.97
CA LYS A 99 6.79 -10.03 -11.78
C LYS A 99 6.67 -8.98 -12.88
N THR A 100 6.88 -7.71 -12.52
CA THR A 100 7.00 -6.64 -13.50
C THR A 100 8.23 -6.87 -14.38
N LYS A 101 8.22 -6.25 -15.56
CA LYS A 101 9.43 -6.18 -16.39
C LYS A 101 10.58 -5.57 -15.57
N PRO A 102 11.84 -5.97 -15.84
CA PRO A 102 13.00 -5.31 -15.28
C PRO A 102 12.93 -3.79 -15.51
N THR A 103 13.58 -3.03 -14.62
CA THR A 103 13.71 -1.58 -14.78
C THR A 103 14.43 -1.31 -16.10
N GLY A 104 13.73 -0.70 -17.05
CA GLY A 104 14.31 -0.18 -18.28
C GLY A 104 14.90 1.21 -18.06
N ASP A 105 14.99 2.00 -19.12
CA ASP A 105 15.47 3.37 -19.05
C ASP A 105 14.60 4.23 -18.11
N ILE A 106 15.25 5.05 -17.30
CA ILE A 106 14.58 5.91 -16.32
C ILE A 106 14.16 7.21 -17.02
N GLU A 107 12.85 7.38 -17.18
CA GLU A 107 12.25 8.63 -17.63
C GLU A 107 11.88 9.54 -16.44
N TYR A 108 12.06 10.85 -16.61
CA TYR A 108 11.73 11.86 -15.60
C TYR A 108 10.52 12.71 -16.03
N PRO A 109 9.68 13.17 -15.08
CA PRO A 109 9.77 12.94 -13.63
C PRO A 109 9.41 11.49 -13.22
N LEU A 110 9.97 11.03 -12.10
CA LEU A 110 9.70 9.68 -11.60
C LEU A 110 8.21 9.47 -11.29
N LYS A 111 7.69 8.30 -11.67
CA LYS A 111 6.32 7.85 -11.42
C LYS A 111 6.11 7.52 -9.94
N GLY A 112 4.87 7.56 -9.44
CA GLY A 112 4.58 7.32 -8.02
C GLY A 112 5.13 5.99 -7.50
N HIS A 113 4.97 4.91 -8.28
CA HIS A 113 5.51 3.61 -7.90
C HIS A 113 7.05 3.57 -7.79
N GLN A 114 7.77 4.36 -8.58
CA GLN A 114 9.23 4.45 -8.49
C GLN A 114 9.65 5.17 -7.21
N LYS A 115 8.92 6.22 -6.82
CA LYS A 115 9.13 6.92 -5.55
C LYS A 115 8.86 6.00 -4.35
N VAL A 116 7.77 5.22 -4.38
CA VAL A 116 7.48 4.20 -3.37
C VAL A 116 8.61 3.17 -3.28
N ALA A 117 9.12 2.68 -4.42
CA ALA A 117 10.24 1.74 -4.43
C ALA A 117 11.51 2.33 -3.78
N ILE A 118 11.84 3.59 -4.08
CA ILE A 118 12.96 4.31 -3.45
C ILE A 118 12.77 4.40 -1.94
N LEU A 119 11.61 4.86 -1.48
CA LEU A 119 11.29 5.01 -0.06
C LEU A 119 11.47 3.70 0.70
N ARG A 120 10.92 2.60 0.17
CA ARG A 120 11.02 1.28 0.79
C ARG A 120 12.45 0.73 0.81
N ASN A 121 13.22 0.97 -0.24
CA ASN A 121 14.61 0.54 -0.28
C ASN A 121 15.48 1.31 0.73
N ILE A 122 15.21 2.60 0.93
CA ILE A 122 15.87 3.40 1.97
C ILE A 122 15.55 2.83 3.36
N GLU A 123 14.27 2.56 3.65
CA GLU A 123 13.88 1.96 4.94
C GLU A 123 14.52 0.59 5.16
N LYS A 124 14.53 -0.28 4.15
CA LYS A 124 15.20 -1.60 4.22
C LYS A 124 16.68 -1.46 4.51
N MET A 125 17.38 -0.61 3.77
CA MET A 125 18.81 -0.38 3.93
C MET A 125 19.15 0.10 5.35
N VAL A 126 18.37 1.05 5.88
CA VAL A 126 18.59 1.59 7.22
C VAL A 126 18.25 0.55 8.29
N ALA A 127 17.15 -0.20 8.13
CA ALA A 127 16.76 -1.26 9.06
C ALA A 127 17.81 -2.38 9.11
N GLU A 128 18.34 -2.80 7.96
CA GLU A 128 19.40 -3.81 7.86
C GLU A 128 20.71 -3.33 8.49
N ALA A 129 21.07 -2.05 8.30
CA ALA A 129 22.30 -1.47 8.84
C ALA A 129 22.26 -1.30 10.37
N LEU A 130 21.12 -0.89 10.93
CA LEU A 130 21.00 -0.59 12.36
C LEU A 130 20.57 -1.80 13.20
N GLN A 131 19.87 -2.77 12.61
CA GLN A 131 19.35 -3.97 13.31
C GLN A 131 18.48 -3.67 14.55
N ASN A 132 18.04 -2.42 14.72
CA ASN A 132 17.23 -1.96 15.86
C ASN A 132 16.16 -0.96 15.38
N GLN A 133 14.89 -1.33 15.57
CA GLN A 133 13.75 -0.54 15.09
C GLN A 133 13.60 0.83 15.76
N GLU A 134 14.00 0.95 17.03
CA GLU A 134 13.96 2.23 17.74
C GLU A 134 14.98 3.21 17.16
N GLU A 135 16.18 2.72 16.83
CA GLU A 135 17.23 3.51 16.21
C GLU A 135 16.86 3.96 14.80
N VAL A 136 16.19 3.10 14.01
CA VAL A 136 15.64 3.48 12.70
C VAL A 136 14.68 4.66 12.85
N SER A 137 13.75 4.57 13.80
CA SER A 137 12.75 5.62 14.04
C SER A 137 13.40 6.93 14.49
N HIS A 138 14.40 6.85 15.37
CA HIS A 138 15.17 7.99 15.83
C HIS A 138 15.94 8.66 14.69
N LEU A 139 16.66 7.87 13.87
CA LEU A 139 17.43 8.37 12.73
C LEU A 139 16.53 9.06 11.70
N MET A 140 15.40 8.44 11.33
CA MET A 140 14.48 9.03 10.35
C MET A 140 13.90 10.37 10.84
N ARG A 141 13.56 10.48 12.14
CA ARG A 141 13.13 11.75 12.73
C ARG A 141 14.23 12.80 12.71
N ALA A 142 15.47 12.43 13.08
CA ALA A 142 16.61 13.35 13.07
C ALA A 142 16.98 13.83 11.65
N LEU A 143 16.69 13.03 10.61
CA LEU A 143 16.88 13.43 9.22
C LEU A 143 15.87 14.51 8.77
N VAL A 144 14.64 14.47 9.28
CA VAL A 144 13.52 15.29 8.80
C VAL A 144 13.26 16.52 9.67
N LEU A 145 13.13 16.32 11.00
CA LEU A 145 12.69 17.36 11.92
C LEU A 145 13.68 18.53 11.98
N GLY A 146 13.20 19.74 11.69
CA GLY A 146 14.03 20.96 11.67
C GLY A 146 14.91 21.12 10.43
N ARG A 147 14.77 20.25 9.43
CA ARG A 147 15.54 20.30 8.17
C ARG A 147 14.66 20.33 6.92
N TYR A 148 13.54 19.60 6.94
CA TYR A 148 12.64 19.43 5.79
C TYR A 148 11.16 19.53 6.19
N THR A 149 10.85 20.26 7.27
CA THR A 149 9.49 20.43 7.82
C THR A 149 8.93 21.84 7.59
N GLU A 150 9.40 22.53 6.56
CA GLU A 150 8.90 23.86 6.14
C GLU A 150 7.48 23.78 5.57
#